data_AF-A0A7W5Z4K0-F1
#
_entry.id   AF-A0A7W5Z4K0-F1
#
_cell.length_a   1.000
_cell.length_b   1.000
_cell.length_c   1.000
_cell.angle_alpha   90.00
_cell.angle_beta   90.00
_cell.angle_gamma   90.00
#
_symmetry.space_group_name_H-M   'P 1'
#
loop_
_entity.id
_entity.type
_entity.pdbx_description
1 polymer ?
#
loop_
_entity_poly.entity_id
_entity_poly.type
_entity_poly.pdbx_seq_one_letter_code
_entity_poly.pdbx_strand_id
1 'polypeptide(L)'
;MATGEITVISRDTVSDKSIDICAELLDGVLLGSVLPVPGAGEYVIDGSHYRDDLKVTLWFGNTTRRMPILTAGVARGPTSGLALWREMHRSASTPLATQATLPPKEPWLANRPEPGLREHPESASWTGEWLHCLGWTWMEYGRDRLP
;
A
#
# COMPACT_ATOMS: atom_id res chain seq x y z
N MET A 1 -15.43 5.80 11.46
CA MET A 1 -15.77 6.21 10.08
C MET A 1 -14.50 6.73 9.45
N ALA A 2 -13.93 6.06 8.44
CA ALA A 2 -12.74 6.54 7.75
C ALA A 2 -13.17 7.68 6.81
N THR A 3 -12.75 8.91 7.08
CA THR A 3 -12.98 10.07 6.23
C THR A 3 -12.09 9.97 4.99
N GLY A 4 -12.63 10.17 3.79
CA GLY A 4 -11.89 10.13 2.53
C GLY A 4 -10.99 11.36 2.35
N GLU A 5 -10.04 11.56 3.25
CA GLU A 5 -9.10 12.67 3.23
C GLU A 5 -8.13 12.54 2.05
N ILE A 6 -7.86 13.65 1.39
CA ILE A 6 -6.97 13.73 0.23
C ILE A 6 -5.86 14.71 0.56
N THR A 7 -4.61 14.27 0.42
CA THR A 7 -3.41 15.10 0.60
C THR A 7 -2.47 14.89 -0.59
N VAL A 8 -1.69 15.91 -0.93
CA VAL A 8 -0.63 15.83 -1.94
C VAL A 8 0.71 15.62 -1.24
N ILE A 9 1.46 14.61 -1.66
CA ILE A 9 2.78 14.28 -1.12
C ILE A 9 3.81 14.55 -2.21
N SER A 10 4.86 15.33 -1.92
CA SER A 10 5.95 15.61 -2.87
C SER A 10 6.93 14.44 -2.93
N ARG A 11 7.63 14.26 -4.05
CA ARG A 11 8.70 13.24 -4.19
C ARG A 11 9.91 13.57 -3.31
N ASP A 12 10.17 14.86 -3.11
CA ASP A 12 11.34 15.35 -2.36
C ASP A 12 11.27 15.02 -0.85
N THR A 13 10.11 14.55 -0.36
CA THR A 13 9.96 14.13 1.04
C THR A 13 10.39 12.68 1.28
N VAL A 14 10.70 11.92 0.22
CA VAL A 14 11.16 10.53 0.31
C VAL A 14 12.60 10.45 -0.19
N SER A 15 13.49 9.84 0.60
CA SER A 15 14.89 9.68 0.20
C SER A 15 15.06 8.57 -0.84
N ASP A 16 16.02 8.70 -1.75
CA ASP A 16 16.32 7.65 -2.74
C ASP A 16 16.70 6.33 -2.08
N LYS A 17 17.40 6.38 -0.94
CA LYS A 17 17.70 5.19 -0.13
C LYS A 17 16.42 4.47 0.33
N SER A 18 15.38 5.21 0.69
CA SER A 18 14.09 4.62 1.08
C SER A 18 13.40 3.98 -0.11
N ILE A 19 13.51 4.59 -1.30
CA ILE A 19 12.99 4.02 -2.56
C ILE A 19 13.71 2.71 -2.88
N ASP A 20 15.04 2.66 -2.78
CA ASP A 20 15.80 1.44 -3.06
C ASP A 20 15.42 0.28 -2.12
N ILE A 21 15.30 0.55 -0.81
CA ILE A 21 14.87 -0.44 0.17
C ILE A 21 13.45 -0.94 -0.15
N CYS A 22 12.53 -0.03 -0.48
CA CYS A 22 11.17 -0.41 -0.86
C CYS A 22 11.14 -1.16 -2.21
N ALA A 23 12.04 -0.88 -3.14
CA ALA A 23 12.11 -1.55 -4.43
C ALA A 23 12.51 -3.02 -4.26
N GLU A 24 13.56 -3.31 -3.48
CA GLU A 24 13.97 -4.70 -3.15
C GLU A 24 12.83 -5.47 -2.47
N LEU A 25 12.11 -4.79 -1.58
CA LEU A 25 10.96 -5.35 -0.89
C LEU A 25 9.81 -5.66 -1.88
N LEU A 26 9.56 -4.76 -2.84
CA LEU A 26 8.59 -4.98 -3.90
C LEU A 26 8.99 -6.12 -4.83
N ASP A 27 10.25 -6.27 -5.20
CA ASP A 27 10.73 -7.39 -6.04
C ASP A 27 10.22 -8.73 -5.50
N GLY A 28 10.40 -8.98 -4.20
CA GLY A 28 9.94 -10.23 -3.59
C GLY A 28 8.41 -10.33 -3.45
N VAL A 29 7.73 -9.22 -3.15
CA VAL A 29 6.25 -9.20 -3.11
C VAL A 29 5.66 -9.52 -4.48
N LEU A 30 6.23 -8.97 -5.56
CA LEU A 30 5.76 -9.20 -6.93
C LEU A 30 6.02 -10.64 -7.39
N LEU A 31 7.02 -11.31 -6.80
CA LEU A 31 7.26 -12.75 -6.94
C LEU A 31 6.33 -13.62 -6.07
N GLY A 32 5.40 -13.01 -5.33
CA GLY A 32 4.43 -13.70 -4.47
C GLY A 32 4.94 -14.05 -3.08
N SER A 33 6.07 -13.47 -2.65
CA SER A 33 6.63 -13.71 -1.32
C SER A 33 5.92 -12.86 -0.25
N VAL A 34 5.90 -13.39 0.97
CA VAL A 34 5.56 -12.63 2.18
C VAL A 34 6.86 -12.24 2.86
N LEU A 35 7.13 -10.94 2.99
CA LEU A 35 8.43 -10.44 3.44
C LEU A 35 8.34 -9.61 4.71
N PRO A 36 9.35 -9.67 5.61
CA PRO A 36 9.40 -8.80 6.78
C PRO A 36 9.59 -7.33 6.38
N VAL A 37 8.99 -6.42 7.14
CA VAL A 37 9.21 -4.98 6.96
C VAL A 37 10.58 -4.58 7.53
N PRO A 38 11.46 -3.93 6.74
CA PRO A 38 12.73 -3.44 7.24
C PRO A 38 12.56 -2.51 8.45
N GLY A 39 13.23 -2.81 9.56
CA GLY A 39 13.13 -2.04 10.81
C GLY A 39 11.90 -2.34 11.67
N ALA A 40 10.96 -3.19 11.21
CA ALA A 40 9.75 -3.55 11.93
C ALA A 40 9.49 -5.07 11.83
N GLY A 41 10.38 -5.87 12.46
CA GLY A 41 10.43 -7.33 12.27
C GLY A 41 9.22 -8.13 12.74
N GLU A 42 8.30 -7.51 13.48
CA GLU A 42 7.00 -8.11 13.86
C GLU A 42 5.93 -7.94 12.77
N TYR A 43 6.26 -7.21 11.71
CA TYR A 43 5.37 -6.94 10.59
C TYR A 43 5.87 -7.60 9.32
N VAL A 44 4.93 -8.11 8.55
CA VAL A 44 5.19 -8.66 7.22
C VAL A 44 4.28 -8.00 6.20
N ILE A 45 4.69 -8.02 4.94
CA ILE A 45 3.89 -7.55 3.84
C ILE A 45 3.71 -8.63 2.80
N ASP A 46 2.58 -8.57 2.11
CA ASP A 46 2.36 -9.22 0.84
C ASP A 46 1.55 -8.32 -0.08
N GLY A 47 1.37 -8.75 -1.31
CA GLY A 47 0.70 -7.93 -2.28
C GLY A 47 0.55 -8.62 -3.62
N SER A 48 -0.01 -7.84 -4.54
CA SER A 48 -0.25 -8.25 -5.90
C SER A 48 -0.26 -6.99 -6.76
N HIS A 49 0.06 -7.14 -8.04
CA HIS A 49 -0.07 -6.07 -9.01
C HIS A 49 -0.93 -6.53 -10.18
N TYR A 50 -1.54 -5.58 -10.85
CA TYR A 50 -2.22 -5.81 -12.12
C TYR A 50 -2.06 -4.58 -12.99
N ARG A 51 -1.40 -4.73 -14.15
CA ARG A 51 -0.98 -3.60 -14.99
C ARG A 51 -0.15 -2.61 -14.17
N ASP A 52 -0.55 -1.34 -14.14
CA ASP A 52 0.13 -0.24 -13.45
C ASP A 52 -0.33 -0.05 -11.99
N ASP A 53 -1.11 -0.98 -11.45
CA ASP A 53 -1.70 -0.87 -10.13
C ASP A 53 -1.07 -1.86 -9.15
N LEU A 54 -0.84 -1.39 -7.93
CA LEU A 54 -0.30 -2.17 -6.83
C LEU A 54 -1.33 -2.25 -5.69
N LYS A 55 -1.51 -3.44 -5.12
CA LYS A 55 -2.20 -3.67 -3.86
C LYS A 55 -1.25 -4.35 -2.90
N VAL A 56 -1.03 -3.77 -1.73
CA VAL A 56 -0.17 -4.34 -0.68
C VAL A 56 -0.93 -4.36 0.63
N THR A 57 -0.79 -5.43 1.41
CA THR A 57 -1.29 -5.47 2.78
C THR A 57 -0.12 -5.60 3.75
N LEU A 58 -0.11 -4.71 4.73
CA LEU A 58 0.74 -4.78 5.92
C LEU A 58 0.04 -5.61 6.98
N TRP A 59 0.77 -6.56 7.54
CA TRP A 59 0.28 -7.47 8.55
C TRP A 59 1.16 -7.42 9.80
N PHE A 60 0.55 -7.58 10.97
CA PHE A 60 1.27 -7.90 12.20
C PHE A 60 1.28 -9.42 12.40
N GLY A 61 2.43 -9.97 12.80
CA GLY A 61 2.66 -11.40 13.00
C GLY A 61 3.56 -12.01 11.93
N ASN A 62 3.39 -13.32 11.70
CA ASN A 62 4.23 -14.09 10.78
C ASN A 62 3.43 -14.65 9.60
N THR A 63 4.10 -15.39 8.71
CA THR A 63 3.48 -15.96 7.50
C THR A 63 2.32 -16.93 7.77
N THR A 64 2.27 -17.55 8.95
CA THR A 64 1.25 -18.55 9.33
C THR A 64 0.08 -17.99 10.14
N ARG A 65 0.34 -16.96 10.95
CA ARG A 65 -0.66 -16.32 11.81
C ARG A 65 -0.40 -14.83 11.81
N ARG A 66 -1.30 -14.09 11.17
CA ARG A 66 -1.17 -12.66 10.96
C ARG A 66 -2.49 -11.93 11.00
N MET A 67 -2.43 -10.66 11.37
CA MET A 67 -3.56 -9.76 11.47
C MET A 67 -3.33 -8.58 10.53
N PRO A 68 -4.28 -8.23 9.65
CA PRO A 68 -4.10 -7.12 8.73
C PRO A 68 -4.11 -5.80 9.52
N ILE A 69 -3.09 -4.97 9.29
CA ILE A 69 -2.95 -3.63 9.88
C ILE A 69 -3.47 -2.59 8.91
N LEU A 70 -3.07 -2.70 7.65
CA LEU A 70 -3.40 -1.72 6.63
C LEU A 70 -3.33 -2.35 5.24
N THR A 71 -4.32 -2.07 4.40
CA THR A 71 -4.23 -2.37 2.97
C THR A 71 -4.01 -1.08 2.20
N ALA A 72 -3.00 -1.06 1.33
CA ALA A 72 -2.66 0.05 0.45
C ALA A 72 -2.99 -0.29 -1.00
N GLY A 73 -3.50 0.69 -1.72
CA GLY A 73 -3.63 0.67 -3.17
C GLY A 73 -2.83 1.80 -3.78
N VAL A 74 -2.08 1.55 -4.85
CA VAL A 74 -1.38 2.56 -5.63
C VAL A 74 -1.81 2.43 -7.08
N ALA A 75 -2.41 3.47 -7.65
CA ALA A 75 -2.76 3.50 -9.06
C ALA A 75 -1.96 4.59 -9.77
N ARG A 76 -1.29 4.21 -10.86
CA ARG A 76 -0.45 5.11 -11.65
C ARG A 76 -1.08 5.49 -12.99
N GLY A 77 -1.84 4.58 -13.60
CA GLY A 77 -2.36 4.73 -14.96
C GLY A 77 -3.79 5.28 -15.03
N PRO A 78 -4.14 6.10 -16.04
CA PRO A 78 -5.43 6.80 -16.14
C PRO A 78 -6.66 5.88 -16.36
N THR A 79 -6.46 4.55 -16.42
CA THR A 79 -7.53 3.59 -16.75
C THR A 79 -7.58 2.36 -15.86
N SER A 80 -6.59 2.15 -14.99
CA SER A 80 -6.49 0.94 -14.16
C SER A 80 -7.09 1.15 -12.76
N GLY A 81 -6.96 2.36 -12.20
CA GLY A 81 -7.29 2.64 -10.80
C GLY A 81 -8.73 2.32 -10.39
N LEU A 82 -9.72 2.41 -11.30
CA LEU A 82 -11.11 2.04 -10.97
C LEU A 82 -11.25 0.57 -10.54
N ALA A 83 -10.52 -0.36 -11.17
CA ALA A 83 -10.59 -1.78 -10.83
C ALA A 83 -9.98 -2.03 -9.45
N LEU A 84 -8.80 -1.45 -9.19
CA LEU A 84 -8.14 -1.51 -7.89
C LEU A 84 -9.02 -0.87 -6.80
N TRP A 85 -9.61 0.29 -7.06
CA TRP A 85 -10.48 0.99 -6.10
C TRP A 85 -11.71 0.17 -5.72
N ARG A 86 -12.36 -0.46 -6.70
CA ARG A 86 -13.48 -1.39 -6.46
C ARG A 86 -13.04 -2.60 -5.65
N GLU A 87 -11.86 -3.15 -5.94
CA GLU A 87 -11.30 -4.26 -5.18
C GLU A 87 -11.01 -3.87 -3.72
N MET A 88 -10.50 -2.65 -3.49
CA MET A 88 -10.31 -2.07 -2.16
C MET A 88 -11.63 -1.83 -1.42
N HIS A 89 -12.76 -1.64 -2.10
CA HIS A 89 -14.07 -1.59 -1.43
C HIS A 89 -14.61 -3.00 -1.16
N ARG A 90 -14.52 -3.88 -2.15
CA ARG A 90 -15.04 -5.26 -2.10
C ARG A 90 -14.39 -6.10 -1.01
N SER A 91 -13.08 -5.94 -0.84
CA SER A 91 -12.29 -6.71 0.14
C SER A 91 -12.25 -6.08 1.54
N ALA A 92 -12.98 -4.99 1.78
CA ALA A 92 -13.01 -4.35 3.09
C ALA A 92 -13.92 -5.14 4.04
N SER A 93 -13.46 -5.39 5.26
CA SER A 93 -14.30 -6.04 6.28
C SER A 93 -15.41 -5.13 6.81
N THR A 94 -15.27 -3.81 6.60
CA THR A 94 -16.25 -2.80 7.00
C THR A 94 -16.55 -1.87 5.82
N PRO A 95 -17.80 -1.38 5.69
CA PRO A 95 -18.14 -0.40 4.66
C PRO A 95 -17.24 0.85 4.74
N LEU A 96 -16.73 1.27 3.59
CA LEU A 96 -15.95 2.50 3.44
C LEU A 96 -16.89 3.68 3.22
N ALA A 97 -16.49 4.88 3.67
CA ALA A 97 -17.29 6.10 3.49
C ALA A 97 -17.28 6.61 2.04
N THR A 98 -16.25 6.24 1.28
CA THR A 98 -16.09 6.58 -0.13
C THR A 98 -16.95 5.71 -1.04
N GLN A 99 -17.19 6.16 -2.27
CA GLN A 99 -17.97 5.41 -3.26
C GLN A 99 -17.05 4.52 -4.11
N ALA A 100 -17.36 3.22 -4.21
CA ALA A 100 -16.60 2.27 -5.01
C ALA A 100 -16.58 2.59 -6.52
N THR A 101 -17.49 3.43 -7.00
CA THR A 101 -17.60 3.85 -8.41
C THR A 101 -16.88 5.15 -8.72
N LEU A 102 -16.33 5.84 -7.71
CA LEU A 102 -15.73 7.15 -7.85
C LEU A 102 -14.32 7.15 -7.21
N PRO A 103 -13.30 6.60 -7.89
CA PRO A 103 -11.93 6.65 -7.42
C PRO A 103 -11.39 8.09 -7.44
N PRO A 104 -10.34 8.40 -6.65
CA PRO A 104 -9.53 9.60 -6.88
C PRO A 104 -8.96 9.62 -8.30
N LYS A 105 -8.66 10.81 -8.81
CA LYS A 105 -7.96 10.96 -10.10
C LYS A 105 -6.52 10.43 -9.97
N GLU A 106 -6.09 9.61 -10.91
CA GLU A 106 -4.72 9.08 -10.95
C GLU A 106 -3.68 10.19 -11.24
N PRO A 107 -2.43 10.04 -10.74
CA PRO A 107 -1.97 8.98 -9.84
C PRO A 107 -2.50 9.16 -8.42
N TRP A 108 -2.75 8.05 -7.71
CA TRP A 108 -3.15 8.08 -6.31
C TRP A 108 -2.55 6.95 -5.49
N LEU A 109 -2.40 7.22 -4.19
CA LEU A 109 -2.10 6.26 -3.13
C LEU A 109 -3.28 6.31 -2.15
N ALA A 110 -3.86 5.15 -1.86
CA ALA A 110 -4.94 5.02 -0.89
C ALA A 110 -4.51 4.07 0.21
N ASN A 111 -4.84 4.41 1.45
CA ASN A 111 -4.68 3.54 2.59
C ASN A 111 -6.05 3.19 3.18
N ARG A 112 -6.22 1.92 3.54
CA ARG A 112 -7.41 1.39 4.18
C ARG A 112 -6.98 0.76 5.51
N PRO A 113 -7.22 1.43 6.64
CA PRO A 113 -7.03 0.85 7.96
C PRO A 113 -7.80 -0.47 8.10
N GLU A 114 -7.16 -1.47 8.67
CA GLU A 114 -7.73 -2.78 8.94
C GLU A 114 -7.93 -2.98 10.45
N PRO A 115 -8.70 -3.99 10.90
CA PRO A 115 -8.98 -4.19 12.32
C PRO A 115 -7.73 -4.26 13.20
N GLY A 116 -6.62 -4.81 12.69
CA GLY A 116 -5.38 -4.94 13.45
C GLY A 116 -4.72 -3.61 13.80
N LEU A 117 -5.00 -2.51 13.09
CA LEU A 117 -4.49 -1.19 13.46
C LEU A 117 -4.99 -0.75 14.85
N ARG A 118 -6.19 -1.19 15.26
CA ARG A 118 -6.72 -0.90 16.60
C ARG A 118 -5.99 -1.68 17.69
N GLU A 119 -5.64 -2.93 17.41
CA GLU A 119 -4.92 -3.81 18.34
C GLU A 119 -3.42 -3.46 18.41
N HIS A 120 -2.89 -2.83 17.36
CA HIS A 120 -1.49 -2.43 17.20
C HIS A 120 -1.34 -0.93 16.88
N PRO A 121 -1.83 -0.04 17.77
CA PRO A 121 -1.88 1.41 17.49
C PRO A 121 -0.49 2.05 17.35
N GLU A 122 0.56 1.44 17.91
CA GLU A 122 1.95 1.86 17.74
C GLU A 122 2.38 1.92 16.27
N SER A 123 1.79 1.07 15.42
CA SER A 123 2.07 1.06 13.99
C SER A 123 1.62 2.32 13.26
N ALA A 124 0.64 3.05 13.81
CA ALA A 124 0.18 4.31 13.22
C ALA A 124 1.28 5.38 13.15
N SER A 125 2.29 5.30 14.03
CA SER A 125 3.38 6.29 14.09
C SER A 125 4.31 6.27 12.87
N TRP A 126 4.41 5.15 12.16
CA TRP A 126 5.37 4.97 11.07
C TRP A 126 4.73 4.52 9.75
N THR A 127 3.52 3.95 9.78
CA THR A 127 2.86 3.45 8.56
C THR A 127 2.60 4.52 7.51
N GLY A 128 2.39 5.78 7.92
CA GLY A 128 2.26 6.91 6.98
C GLY A 128 3.52 7.14 6.15
N GLU A 129 4.69 7.21 6.80
CA GLU A 129 5.99 7.38 6.11
C GLU A 129 6.32 6.18 5.22
N TRP A 130 6.06 4.96 5.72
CA TRP A 130 6.23 3.75 4.94
C TRP A 130 5.35 3.74 3.68
N LEU A 131 4.09 4.18 3.78
CA LEU A 131 3.18 4.30 2.64
C LEU A 131 3.67 5.32 1.61
N HIS A 132 4.25 6.44 2.04
CA HIS A 132 4.83 7.42 1.13
C HIS A 132 6.01 6.82 0.36
N CYS A 133 6.87 6.06 1.05
CA CYS A 133 7.98 5.35 0.42
C CYS A 133 7.47 4.34 -0.61
N LEU A 134 6.49 3.51 -0.23
CA LEU A 134 5.87 2.52 -1.11
C LEU A 134 5.23 3.16 -2.36
N GLY A 135 4.45 4.23 -2.16
CA GLY A 135 3.75 4.93 -3.22
C GLY A 135 4.72 5.50 -4.26
N TRP A 136 5.73 6.24 -3.82
CA TRP A 136 6.75 6.79 -4.72
C TRP A 136 7.60 5.71 -5.37
N THR A 137 7.95 4.65 -4.63
CA THR A 137 8.67 3.52 -5.19
C THR A 137 7.89 2.94 -6.37
N TRP A 138 6.60 2.67 -6.21
CA TRP A 138 5.77 2.13 -7.31
C TRP A 138 5.67 3.07 -8.51
N MET A 139 5.60 4.39 -8.27
CA MET A 139 5.57 5.38 -9.36
C MET A 139 6.83 5.33 -10.23
N GLU A 140 7.98 5.06 -9.62
CA GLU A 140 9.30 4.97 -10.28
C GLU A 140 9.60 3.56 -10.80
N TYR A 141 9.12 2.53 -10.11
CA TYR A 141 9.47 1.13 -10.35
C TYR A 141 9.28 0.71 -11.82
N GLY A 142 8.12 0.98 -12.41
CA GLY A 142 7.84 0.61 -13.79
C GLY A 142 8.42 1.54 -14.87
N ARG A 143 9.18 2.58 -14.51
CA ARG A 143 9.93 3.39 -15.49
C ARG A 143 11.26 2.75 -15.85
N ASP A 144 11.84 2.00 -14.91
CA ASP A 144 13.20 1.46 -15.03
C ASP A 144 13.28 -0.08 -14.86
N ARG A 145 12.25 -0.76 -14.32
CA ARG A 145 12.35 -2.17 -13.86
C ARG A 145 11.24 -3.14 -14.30
N LEU A 146 10.23 -2.71 -15.06
CA LEU A 146 9.26 -3.64 -15.67
C LEU A 146 9.64 -3.92 -17.15
N PRO A 147 9.64 -5.17 -17.61
CA PRO A 147 9.91 -5.51 -19.01
C PRO A 147 8.82 -5.03 -19.98
#